data_AF-A0A7W7VKQ5-F1
#
_entry.id   AF-A0A7W7VKQ5-F1
#
_cell.length_a   1.000
_cell.length_b   1.000
_cell.length_c   1.000
_cell.angle_alpha   90.00
_cell.angle_beta   90.00
_cell.angle_gamma   90.00
#
_symmetry.space_group_name_H-M   'P 1'
#
loop_
_entity.id
_entity.type
_entity.pdbx_description
1 polymer ?
#
loop_
_entity_poly.entity_id
_entity_poly.type
_entity_poly.pdbx_seq_one_letter_code
_entity_poly.pdbx_strand_id
1 'polypeptide(L)'
;MSRPNHTNRPISRRGITELSSVEFTGSLGVAFHAYGRALTALAERWNVELEIAAADAEAAMGSMKGHALLFGLDSKVRARRVARRLKRAQTLVAALGERGEKFHRSYRRHFTPNA
;
A
#
# COMPACT_ATOMS: atom_id res chain seq x y z
N MET A 1 -17.27 -38.03 -16.73
CA MET A 1 -16.49 -37.47 -15.61
C MET A 1 -16.03 -36.07 -16.00
N SER A 2 -16.71 -35.02 -15.53
CA SER A 2 -16.36 -33.61 -15.82
C SER A 2 -15.60 -33.00 -14.65
N ARG A 3 -14.44 -32.41 -14.93
CA ARG A 3 -13.62 -31.68 -13.95
C ARG A 3 -14.31 -30.37 -13.55
N PRO A 4 -14.30 -29.96 -12.27
CA PRO A 4 -14.86 -28.66 -11.86
C PRO A 4 -13.98 -27.51 -12.39
N ASN A 5 -14.63 -26.58 -13.07
CA ASN A 5 -14.05 -25.38 -13.67
C ASN A 5 -13.68 -24.39 -12.56
N HIS A 6 -12.40 -24.06 -12.40
CA HIS A 6 -11.94 -23.07 -11.43
C HIS A 6 -12.41 -21.67 -11.88
N THR A 7 -13.49 -21.18 -11.28
CA THR A 7 -13.98 -19.81 -11.51
C THR A 7 -12.93 -18.81 -11.07
N ASN A 8 -12.32 -18.15 -12.05
CA ASN A 8 -11.45 -17.00 -11.89
C ASN A 8 -12.30 -15.82 -11.36
N ARG A 9 -12.40 -15.64 -10.03
CA ARG A 9 -13.06 -14.46 -9.47
C ARG A 9 -12.29 -13.21 -9.93
N PRO A 10 -12.97 -12.21 -10.51
CA PRO A 10 -12.30 -10.96 -10.85
C PRO A 10 -11.74 -10.36 -9.56
N ILE A 11 -10.42 -10.16 -9.52
CA ILE A 11 -9.79 -9.35 -8.48
C ILE A 11 -10.38 -7.95 -8.65
N SER A 12 -11.32 -7.58 -7.78
CA SER A 12 -11.83 -6.22 -7.70
C SER A 12 -10.65 -5.29 -7.43
N ARG A 13 -10.05 -4.72 -8.49
CA ARG A 13 -9.04 -3.67 -8.38
C ARG A 13 -9.78 -2.43 -7.87
N ARG A 14 -9.92 -2.31 -6.55
CA ARG A 14 -10.22 -1.02 -5.94
C ARG A 14 -8.99 -0.15 -6.22
N GLY A 15 -9.10 0.73 -7.22
CA GLY A 15 -8.07 1.70 -7.52
C GLY A 15 -7.89 2.65 -6.33
N ILE A 16 -6.76 3.35 -6.31
CA ILE A 16 -6.52 4.43 -5.34
C ILE A 16 -7.37 5.63 -5.77
N THR A 17 -8.57 5.74 -5.24
CA THR A 17 -9.52 6.80 -5.61
C THR A 17 -9.14 8.16 -5.04
N GLU A 18 -8.41 8.17 -3.92
CA GLU A 18 -8.02 9.37 -3.17
C GLU A 18 -7.11 10.31 -3.97
N LEU A 19 -6.29 9.77 -4.86
CA LEU A 19 -5.45 10.58 -5.74
C LEU A 19 -6.20 11.06 -6.97
N SER A 20 -7.17 10.29 -7.45
CA SER A 20 -7.99 10.67 -8.61
C SER A 20 -8.96 11.82 -8.32
N SER A 21 -9.27 12.08 -7.04
CA SER A 21 -10.11 13.20 -6.63
C SER A 21 -9.35 14.53 -6.48
N VAL A 22 -8.03 14.54 -6.67
CA VAL A 22 -7.25 15.79 -6.62
C VAL A 22 -7.52 16.58 -7.90
N GLU A 23 -8.31 17.64 -7.80
CA GLU A 23 -8.55 18.54 -8.92
C GLU A 23 -7.31 19.39 -9.23
N PHE A 24 -6.98 19.48 -10.51
CA PHE A 24 -5.85 20.27 -10.98
C PHE A 24 -6.35 21.68 -11.30
N THR A 25 -6.16 22.60 -10.34
CA THR A 25 -6.56 24.00 -10.48
C THR A 25 -5.33 24.93 -10.42
N GLY A 26 -5.47 26.12 -11.02
CA GLY A 26 -4.39 27.11 -11.05
C GLY A 26 -3.22 26.71 -11.94
N SER A 27 -2.00 27.13 -11.57
CA SER A 27 -0.80 26.77 -12.31
C SER A 27 -0.44 25.29 -12.11
N LEU A 28 0.19 24.67 -13.12
CA LEU A 28 0.65 23.28 -13.02
C LEU A 28 1.55 23.05 -11.79
N GLY A 29 2.35 24.04 -11.40
CA GLY A 29 3.15 23.97 -10.17
C GLY A 29 2.30 23.80 -8.92
N VAL A 30 1.20 24.56 -8.81
CA VAL A 30 0.23 24.46 -7.70
C VAL A 30 -0.47 23.10 -7.72
N ALA A 31 -0.94 22.66 -8.89
CA ALA A 31 -1.60 21.37 -9.05
C ALA A 31 -0.68 20.19 -8.64
N PHE A 32 0.57 20.16 -9.13
CA PHE A 32 1.51 19.09 -8.77
C PHE A 32 1.98 19.17 -7.32
N HIS A 33 2.01 20.35 -6.71
CA HIS A 33 2.23 20.48 -5.27
C HIS A 33 1.08 19.87 -4.45
N ALA A 34 -0.17 20.18 -4.82
CA ALA A 34 -1.35 19.60 -4.18
C ALA A 34 -1.39 18.07 -4.33
N TYR A 35 -1.09 17.56 -5.53
CA TYR A 35 -0.99 16.12 -5.79
C TYR A 35 0.11 15.46 -4.96
N GLY A 36 1.32 16.04 -4.92
CA GLY A 36 2.43 15.53 -4.12
C GLY A 36 2.07 15.44 -2.63
N ARG A 37 1.40 16.48 -2.09
CA ARG A 37 0.89 16.48 -0.72
C ARG A 37 -0.15 15.41 -0.45
N ALA A 38 -1.11 15.23 -1.36
CA ALA A 38 -2.13 14.19 -1.23
C ALA A 38 -1.49 12.79 -1.25
N LEU A 39 -0.48 12.58 -2.09
CA LEU A 39 0.31 11.35 -2.14
C LEU A 39 1.05 11.08 -0.84
N THR A 40 1.73 12.09 -0.27
CA THR A 40 2.42 11.96 1.01
C THR A 40 1.45 11.62 2.13
N ALA A 41 0.33 12.34 2.24
CA ALA A 41 -0.69 12.06 3.26
C ALA A 41 -1.32 10.67 3.13
N LEU A 42 -1.54 10.18 1.90
CA LEU A 42 -2.01 8.83 1.66
C LEU A 42 -0.97 7.79 2.10
N ALA A 43 0.30 8.03 1.77
CA ALA A 43 1.38 7.15 2.16
C ALA A 43 1.55 7.06 3.68
N GLU A 44 1.46 8.19 4.39
CA GLU A 44 1.50 8.21 5.87
C GLU A 44 0.39 7.36 6.49
N ARG A 45 -0.86 7.50 6.00
CA ARG A 45 -1.98 6.67 6.48
C ARG A 45 -1.73 5.18 6.25
N TRP A 46 -1.33 4.81 5.03
CA TRP A 46 -1.04 3.42 4.71
C TRP A 46 0.15 2.87 5.49
N ASN A 47 1.14 3.71 5.82
CA ASN A 47 2.29 3.31 6.62
C ASN A 47 1.85 2.83 8.01
N VAL A 48 0.94 3.56 8.64
CA VAL A 48 0.34 3.20 9.94
C VAL A 48 -0.53 1.95 9.82
N GLU A 49 -1.44 1.91 8.84
CA GLU A 49 -2.35 0.77 8.65
C GLU A 49 -1.61 -0.55 8.37
N LEU A 50 -0.53 -0.49 7.57
CA LEU A 50 0.28 -1.68 7.26
C LEU A 50 1.09 -2.16 8.47
N GLU A 51 1.49 -1.26 9.36
CA GLU A 51 2.15 -1.60 10.61
C GLU A 51 1.21 -2.35 11.55
N ILE A 52 0.02 -1.79 11.78
CA ILE A 52 -1.04 -2.40 12.60
C ILE A 52 -1.42 -3.76 12.01
N ALA A 53 -1.70 -3.82 10.70
CA ALA A 53 -2.06 -5.07 10.04
C ALA A 53 -0.94 -6.13 10.13
N ALA A 54 0.33 -5.74 10.10
CA ALA A 54 1.44 -6.67 10.26
C ALA A 54 1.48 -7.28 11.66
N ALA A 55 1.29 -6.45 12.69
CA ALA A 55 1.24 -6.88 14.08
C ALA A 55 0.02 -7.77 14.36
N ASP A 56 -1.17 -7.34 13.93
CA ASP A 56 -2.42 -8.08 14.11
C ASP A 56 -2.40 -9.42 13.39
N ALA A 57 -1.90 -9.46 12.15
CA ALA A 57 -1.77 -10.69 11.39
C ALA A 57 -0.80 -11.67 12.08
N GLU A 58 0.33 -11.18 12.61
CA GLU A 58 1.29 -12.02 13.32
C GLU A 58 0.69 -12.58 14.62
N ALA A 59 0.00 -11.74 15.40
CA ALA A 59 -0.64 -12.13 16.65
C ALA A 59 -1.80 -13.12 16.43
N ALA A 60 -2.72 -12.81 15.51
CA ALA A 60 -3.90 -13.63 15.24
C ALA A 60 -3.53 -15.00 14.67
N MET A 61 -2.57 -15.09 13.75
CA MET A 61 -2.13 -16.39 13.22
C MET A 61 -1.20 -17.12 14.19
N GLY A 62 -0.43 -16.40 14.99
CA GLY A 62 0.44 -16.95 16.03
C GLY A 62 -0.35 -17.63 17.15
N SER A 63 -1.49 -17.06 17.55
CA SER A 63 -2.36 -17.62 18.60
C SER A 63 -3.06 -18.92 18.18
N MET A 64 -3.15 -19.21 16.89
CA MET A 64 -3.72 -20.46 16.36
C MET A 64 -2.73 -21.64 16.40
N LYS A 65 -1.52 -21.46 16.95
CA LYS A 65 -0.53 -22.54 17.03
C LYS A 65 -1.08 -23.70 17.89
N GLY A 66 -1.01 -24.92 17.35
CA GLY A 66 -1.48 -26.13 18.04
C GLY A 66 -2.98 -26.36 17.95
N HIS A 67 -3.72 -25.53 17.20
CA HIS A 67 -5.13 -25.75 16.95
C HIS A 67 -5.35 -27.04 16.13
N ALA A 68 -6.26 -27.92 16.58
CA ALA A 68 -6.47 -29.24 15.99
C ALA A 68 -6.80 -29.21 14.48
N LEU A 69 -7.58 -28.21 14.05
CA LEU A 69 -7.91 -27.99 12.62
C LEU A 69 -6.72 -27.54 11.76
N LEU A 70 -5.60 -27.16 12.36
CA LEU A 70 -4.37 -26.74 11.68
C LEU A 70 -3.24 -27.77 11.82
N PHE A 71 -3.57 -29.02 12.18
CA PHE A 71 -2.60 -30.09 12.30
C PHE A 71 -1.81 -30.28 10.99
N GLY A 72 -0.47 -30.27 11.08
CA GLY A 72 0.43 -30.29 9.92
C GLY A 72 0.72 -28.92 9.27
N LEU A 73 0.13 -27.83 9.77
CA LEU A 73 0.38 -26.47 9.32
C LEU A 73 1.20 -25.69 10.35
N ASP A 74 2.38 -25.19 9.95
CA ASP A 74 3.10 -24.23 10.80
C ASP A 74 2.48 -22.83 10.65
N SER A 75 1.45 -22.56 11.48
CA SER A 75 0.75 -21.27 11.55
C SER A 75 1.70 -20.12 11.86
N LYS A 76 2.77 -20.36 12.65
CA LYS A 76 3.76 -19.35 13.02
C LYS A 76 4.63 -18.94 11.82
N VAL A 77 5.05 -19.90 10.99
CA VAL A 77 5.78 -19.63 9.75
C VAL A 77 4.91 -18.86 8.77
N ARG A 78 3.62 -19.23 8.63
CA ARG A 78 2.68 -18.50 7.78
C ARG A 78 2.42 -17.08 8.28
N ALA A 79 2.22 -16.91 9.59
CA ALA A 79 2.08 -15.62 10.26
C ALA A 79 3.24 -14.69 9.92
N ARG A 80 4.47 -15.15 10.15
CA ARG A 80 5.69 -14.41 9.83
C ARG A 80 5.81 -14.08 8.35
N ARG A 81 5.41 -15.00 7.46
CA ARG A 81 5.45 -14.75 6.01
C ARG A 81 4.50 -13.62 5.61
N VAL A 82 3.29 -13.57 6.19
CA VAL A 82 2.33 -12.50 5.94
C VAL A 82 2.82 -11.18 6.52
N ALA A 83 3.23 -11.16 7.78
CA ALA A 83 3.78 -9.98 8.43
C ALA A 83 4.97 -9.38 7.66
N ARG A 84 5.89 -10.23 7.16
CA ARG A 84 7.00 -9.79 6.30
C ARG A 84 6.53 -9.16 4.98
N ARG A 85 5.43 -9.64 4.39
CA ARG A 85 4.87 -9.02 3.17
C ARG A 85 4.26 -7.66 3.46
N LEU A 86 3.55 -7.52 4.58
CA LEU A 86 2.96 -6.26 5.02
C LEU A 86 4.04 -5.22 5.35
N LYS A 87 5.09 -5.61 6.07
CA LYS A 87 6.26 -4.76 6.32
C LYS A 87 6.97 -4.33 5.04
N ARG A 88 7.08 -5.22 4.03
CA ARG A 88 7.62 -4.82 2.71
C ARG A 88 6.71 -3.82 2.00
N ALA A 89 5.40 -4.00 2.06
CA ALA A 89 4.46 -3.02 1.52
C ALA A 89 4.61 -1.67 2.24
N GLN A 90 4.77 -1.69 3.57
CA GLN A 90 5.01 -0.51 4.39
C GLN A 90 6.27 0.24 3.92
N THR A 91 7.39 -0.46 3.70
CA THR A 91 8.61 0.16 3.16
C THR A 91 8.39 0.80 1.78
N LEU A 92 7.64 0.15 0.89
CA LEU A 92 7.31 0.71 -0.42
C LEU A 92 6.46 1.97 -0.31
N VAL A 93 5.51 1.97 0.62
CA VAL A 93 4.64 3.12 0.90
C VAL A 93 5.44 4.28 1.51
N ALA A 94 6.34 4.02 2.45
CA ALA A 94 7.21 5.06 3.01
C ALA A 94 8.05 5.74 1.91
N ALA A 95 8.64 4.95 1.00
CA ALA A 95 9.37 5.48 -0.15
C ALA A 95 8.46 6.25 -1.14
N LEU A 96 7.18 5.89 -1.22
CA LEU A 96 6.19 6.62 -2.02
C LEU A 96 5.90 8.01 -1.43
N GLY A 97 5.78 8.10 -0.09
CA GLY A 97 5.58 9.37 0.61
C GLY A 97 6.74 10.34 0.43
N GLU A 98 7.97 9.85 0.55
CA GLU A 98 9.20 10.64 0.32
C GLU A 98 9.26 11.20 -1.11
N ARG A 99 8.83 10.40 -2.11
CA ARG A 99 8.75 10.86 -3.50
C ARG A 99 7.65 11.91 -3.69
N GLY A 100 6.53 11.81 -2.98
CA GLY A 100 5.46 12.81 -2.98
C GLY A 100 5.98 14.21 -2.62
N GLU A 101 6.81 14.32 -1.59
CA GLU A 101 7.43 15.59 -1.17
C GLU A 101 8.41 16.16 -2.20
N LYS A 102 9.08 15.28 -2.95
CA LYS A 102 10.05 15.66 -3.98
C LYS A 102 9.39 15.97 -5.32
N PHE A 103 8.14 15.54 -5.52
CA PHE A 103 7.45 15.60 -6.80
C PHE A 103 7.34 17.02 -7.37
N HIS A 104 6.90 17.99 -6.57
CA HIS A 104 6.82 19.39 -6.99
C HIS A 104 8.20 19.99 -7.32
N ARG A 105 9.22 19.68 -6.52
CA ARG A 105 10.60 20.15 -6.76
C ARG A 105 11.16 19.58 -8.06
N SER A 106 10.95 18.30 -8.32
CA SER A 106 11.33 17.67 -9.59
C SER A 106 10.59 18.30 -10.77
N TYR A 107 9.29 18.57 -10.63
CA TYR A 107 8.53 19.27 -11.67
C TYR A 107 9.14 20.64 -11.99
N ARG A 108 9.38 21.49 -10.99
CA ARG A 108 9.99 22.81 -11.21
C ARG A 108 11.35 22.71 -11.90
N ARG A 109 12.18 21.76 -11.48
CA ARG A 109 13.51 21.56 -12.08
C ARG A 109 13.44 21.21 -13.58
N HIS A 110 12.47 20.41 -14.00
CA HIS A 110 12.41 19.92 -15.38
C HIS A 110 11.54 20.77 -16.31
N PHE A 111 10.55 21.50 -15.77
CA PHE A 111 9.54 22.19 -16.56
C PHE A 111 9.50 23.70 -16.36
N THR A 112 10.23 24.25 -15.39
CA THR A 112 10.43 25.69 -15.26
C THR A 112 11.92 26.02 -15.12
N PRO A 113 12.77 25.78 -16.15
CA PRO A 113 14.21 26.00 -16.03
C PRO A 113 14.59 27.48 -15.90
N ASN A 114 13.73 28.41 -16.36
CA ASN A 114 14.04 29.84 -16.52
C ASN A 114 12.97 30.78 -15.92
N ALA A 115 12.43 30.45 -14.74
CA ALA A 115 11.57 31.38 -13.98
C ALA A 115 12.27 31.91 -12.74
#